data_AF-F0IY16-F1
#
_entry.id   AF-F0IY16-F1
#
_cell.length_a   1.000
_cell.length_b   1.000
_cell.length_c   1.000
_cell.angle_alpha   90.00
_cell.angle_beta   90.00
_cell.angle_gamma   90.00
#
_symmetry.space_group_name_H-M   'P 1'
#
loop_
_entity.id
_entity.type
_entity.pdbx_description
1 polymer ?
#
loop_
_entity_poly.entity_id
_entity_poly.type
_entity_poly.pdbx_seq_one_letter_code
_entity_poly.pdbx_strand_id
1 'polypeptide(L)' 'MEAVEFATLEWVDWLNHRRLLEPIGNIPPAEAEQRYFATLDQMKIAAWLNPNGLRQTPRGLL' A
#
# COMPACT_ATOMS: atom_id res chain seq x y z
N MET A 1 30.39 7.63 -11.43
CA MET A 1 29.41 7.64 -10.33
C MET A 1 28.04 7.23 -10.85
N GLU A 2 27.57 7.87 -11.93
CA GLU A 2 26.28 7.59 -12.59
C GLU A 2 26.00 6.12 -12.96
N ALA A 3 26.98 5.34 -13.42
CA ALA A 3 26.76 3.94 -13.81
C ALA A 3 26.23 3.05 -12.66
N VAL A 4 26.66 3.32 -11.42
CA VAL A 4 26.20 2.57 -10.24
C VAL A 4 24.77 2.97 -9.87
N GLU A 5 24.43 4.25 -10.05
CA GLU A 5 23.08 4.75 -9.81
C GLU A 5 22.09 4.11 -10.78
N PHE A 6 22.42 4.05 -12.07
CA PHE A 6 21.58 3.36 -13.06
C PHE A 6 21.42 1.87 -12.76
N ALA A 7 22.52 1.17 -12.43
CA ALA A 7 22.43 -0.24 -12.05
C ALA A 7 21.57 -0.46 -10.79
N THR A 8 21.60 0.48 -9.85
CA THR A 8 20.76 0.44 -8.64
C THR A 8 19.29 0.66 -9.00
N LEU A 9 18.98 1.62 -9.87
CA LEU A 9 17.61 1.87 -10.32
C LEU A 9 17.03 0.65 -11.05
N GLU A 10 17.80 0.00 -11.92
CA GLU A 10 17.38 -1.22 -12.60
C GLU A 10 17.11 -2.37 -11.63
N TRP A 11 17.97 -2.52 -10.60
CA TRP A 11 17.77 -3.53 -9.57
C TRP A 11 16.51 -3.26 -8.73
N VAL A 12 16.28 -2.01 -8.34
CA VAL A 12 15.09 -1.59 -7.59
C VAL A 12 13.81 -1.82 -8.41
N ASP A 13 13.81 -1.45 -9.69
CA ASP A 13 12.67 -1.69 -10.59
C ASP A 13 12.34 -3.19 -10.67
N TRP A 14 13.35 -4.02 -10.94
CA TRP A 14 13.16 -5.45 -11.03
C TRP A 14 12.66 -6.05 -9.71
N LEU A 15 13.22 -5.63 -8.58
CA LEU A 15 12.81 -6.12 -7.26
C LEU A 15 11.36 -5.75 -6.96
N ASN A 16 10.95 -4.50 -7.19
CA ASN A 16 9.63 -4.03 -6.81
C ASN A 16 8.52 -4.48 -7.76
N HIS A 17 8.80 -4.56 -9.06
CA HIS A 17 7.78 -4.74 -10.09
C HIS A 17 7.82 -6.09 -10.80
N ARG A 18 8.89 -6.88 -10.65
CA ARG A 18 9.04 -8.17 -11.37
C ARG A 18 9.35 -9.36 -10.46
N ARG A 19 10.06 -9.17 -9.35
CA ARG A 19 10.41 -10.26 -8.45
C ARG A 19 9.18 -10.79 -7.71
N LEU A 20 8.92 -12.09 -7.80
CA LEU A 20 7.89 -12.76 -7.02
C LEU A 20 8.48 -13.33 -5.73
N LEU A 21 7.74 -13.18 -4.62
CA LEU A 21 8.14 -13.62 -3.28
C LEU A 21 7.05 -14.52 -2.68
N GLU A 22 7.40 -15.76 -2.36
CA GLU A 22 6.49 -16.74 -1.74
C GLU A 22 5.85 -16.25 -0.43
N PRO A 23 6.57 -15.58 0.51
CA PRO A 23 5.98 -15.15 1.78
C PRO A 23 4.81 -14.17 1.67
N ILE A 24 4.72 -13.42 0.56
CA ILE A 24 3.65 -12.46 0.30
C ILE A 24 2.65 -12.96 -0.75
N GLY A 25 2.68 -14.27 -1.06
CA GLY A 25 1.73 -14.91 -1.97
C GLY A 25 2.15 -14.92 -3.43
N ASN A 26 3.46 -14.88 -3.71
CA ASN A 26 4.02 -14.93 -5.08
C ASN A 26 3.55 -13.78 -5.98
N ILE A 27 3.45 -12.58 -5.43
CA ILE A 27 3.16 -11.33 -6.16
C ILE A 27 4.35 -10.36 -6.05
N PRO A 28 4.46 -9.34 -6.93
CA PRO A 28 5.46 -8.30 -6.81
C PRO A 28 5.32 -7.50 -5.50
N PRO A 29 6.43 -7.10 -4.85
CA PRO A 29 6.40 -6.30 -3.62
C PRO A 29 5.56 -5.03 -3.71
N ALA A 30 5.65 -4.27 -4.81
CA ALA A 30 4.87 -3.04 -4.98
C ALA A 30 3.35 -3.33 -4.99
N GLU A 31 2.93 -4.46 -5.54
CA GLU A 31 1.52 -4.85 -5.54
C GLU A 31 1.07 -5.28 -4.14
N ALA A 32 1.89 -6.03 -3.40
CA ALA A 32 1.59 -6.40 -2.03
C ALA A 32 1.44 -5.16 -1.12
N GLU A 33 2.32 -4.17 -1.28
CA GLU A 33 2.25 -2.90 -0.57
C GLU A 33 0.97 -2.11 -0.91
N GLN A 34 0.62 -2.01 -2.19
CA GLN A 34 -0.64 -1.39 -2.61
C GLN A 34 -1.87 -2.07 -1.98
N ARG A 35 -1.91 -3.41 -1.97
CA ARG A 35 -3.01 -4.16 -1.35
C ARG A 35 -3.08 -3.93 0.16
N TYR A 36 -1.94 -3.87 0.83
CA TYR A 36 -1.85 -3.57 2.25
C TYR A 36 -2.42 -2.19 2.56
N PHE A 37 -1.98 -1.14 1.85
CA PHE A 37 -2.49 0.21 2.09
C PHE A 37 -3.96 0.39 1.71
N ALA A 38 -4.43 -0.24 0.62
CA ALA A 38 -5.85 -0.25 0.27
C ALA A 38 -6.70 -0.86 1.40
N THR A 39 -6.21 -1.95 2.00
CA THR A 39 -6.86 -2.61 3.14
C THR A 39 -6.88 -1.71 4.38
N LEU A 40 -5.76 -1.04 4.69
CA LEU A 40 -5.70 -0.09 5.81
C LEU A 40 -6.68 1.08 5.64
N ASP A 41 -6.80 1.62 4.42
CA ASP A 41 -7.73 2.72 4.16
C ASP A 41 -9.19 2.27 4.23
N GLN A 42 -9.50 1.06 3.75
CA GLN A 42 -10.81 0.45 3.95
C GLN A 42 -11.14 0.27 5.44
N MET A 43 -10.18 -0.20 6.24
CA MET A 43 -10.36 -0.34 7.69
C MET A 43 -10.62 1.01 8.37
N LYS A 44 -9.89 2.06 7.97
CA LYS A 44 -10.17 3.43 8.45
C LYS A 44 -11.58 3.84 8.10
N ILE A 45 -11.99 3.70 6.83
CA ILE A 45 -13.36 4.03 6.37
C ILE A 45 -14.41 3.24 7.15
N ALA A 46 -14.23 1.94 7.36
CA ALA A 46 -15.15 1.12 8.14
C ALA A 46 -15.23 1.57 9.61
N ALA A 47 -14.11 1.97 10.21
CA ALA A 47 -14.08 2.56 11.54
C ALA A 47 -14.81 3.91 11.60
N TRP A 48 -14.72 4.73 10.54
CA TRP A 48 -15.48 5.98 10.42
C TRP A 48 -16.99 5.76 10.24
N LEU A 49 -17.39 4.68 9.54
CA LEU A 49 -18.78 4.37 9.25
C LEU A 49 -19.49 3.55 10.35
N ASN A 50 -18.77 3.05 11.37
CA ASN A 50 -19.38 2.29 12.47
C ASN A 50 -20.14 3.24 13.43
N PRO A 51 -21.49 3.12 13.55
CA PRO A 51 -22.29 4.00 14.40
C PRO A 51 -22.02 3.84 15.91
N ASN A 52 -21.34 2.77 16.33
CA ASN A 52 -20.92 2.54 17.72
C ASN A 52 -19.44 2.88 17.97
N GLY A 53 -18.69 3.29 16.94
CA GLY A 53 -17.31 3.74 17.07
C GLY A 53 -17.28 5.16 17.62
N LEU A 54 -16.61 5.37 18.76
CA LEU A 54 -16.45 6.70 19.35
C LEU A 54 -15.68 7.65 18.40
N ARG A 55 -16.41 8.38 17.56
CA ARG A 55 -16.22 9.80 17.23
C ARG A 55 -17.46 10.32 16.51
N GLN A 56 -17.96 11.42 17.06
CA GLN A 56 -19.22 12.08 16.72
C GLN A 56 -19.19 12.68 15.31
N THR A 57 -20.39 12.90 14.78
CA THR A 57 -20.77 13.26 13.40
C THR A 57 -20.03 14.47 12.81
N PRO A 58 -19.59 14.44 11.53
CA PRO A 58 -19.44 15.66 10.76
C PRO A 58 -20.84 16.11 10.33
N ARG A 59 -21.49 16.90 11.19
CA ARG A 59 -22.63 17.71 10.78
C ARG A 59 -22.10 18.78 9.80
N GLY A 60 -22.08 18.47 8.51
CA GLY A 60 -21.71 19.43 7.47
C GLY A 60 -20.95 18.82 6.30
N LEU A 61 -21.66 18.13 5.41
CA LEU A 61 -21.31 18.11 3.99
C LEU A 61 -22.52 18.74 3.26
N LEU A 62 -22.46 20.06 3.12
CA LEU A 62 -23.05 20.78 1.99
C LEU A 62 -22.09 20.66 0.81
#